data_AF-A0A838WI31-F1
#
_entry.id   AF-A0A838WI31-F1
#
_cell.length_a   1.000
_cell.length_b   1.000
_cell.length_c   1.000
_cell.angle_alpha   90.00
_cell.angle_beta   90.00
_cell.angle_gamma   90.00
#
_symmetry.space_group_name_H-M   'P 1'
#
loop_
_entity.id
_entity.type
_entity.pdbx_description
1 polymer ?
#
loop_
_entity_poly.entity_id
_entity_poly.type
_entity_poly.pdbx_seq_one_letter_code
_entity_poly.pdbx_strand_id
1 'polypeptide(L)'
;MPRRALLLFLDGVGIGEPDPQRNAFAAAGLPHLKRLLGGRLPQSGEVERTGGLESERAVFVAADARLGVEGRPQSGTGQTALLTGRNAARMFGRHFGPWVPTPLREMLARENLLSRAVSAGRSAAFANSYPLHRGVARRPIATALAAHAAGLLTRDLKELREGSAVASSITHEMWRAHPGGEKIPEVTAEEAGGRLARIAAGVELTLFAHYDTDLVGHRGSLADAVAALERVDAFLGGVLEALPADALLVIASDHGNIED
;
A
#
# COMPACT_ATOMS: atom_id res chain seq x y z
N MET A 1 -23.51 4.29 -5.94
CA MET A 1 -22.45 5.07 -5.28
C MET A 1 -21.75 4.18 -4.27
N PRO A 2 -20.41 4.13 -4.26
CA PRO A 2 -19.67 3.31 -3.31
C PRO A 2 -19.96 3.75 -1.87
N ARG A 3 -20.14 2.77 -0.98
CA ARG A 3 -20.37 2.97 0.46
C ARG A 3 -19.13 2.68 1.29
N ARG A 4 -18.13 2.02 0.69
CA ARG A 4 -16.89 1.60 1.33
C ARG A 4 -15.70 1.97 0.46
N ALA A 5 -14.56 2.24 1.07
CA ALA A 5 -13.31 2.46 0.38
C ALA A 5 -12.21 1.59 0.99
N LEU A 6 -11.44 0.91 0.14
CA LEU A 6 -10.22 0.20 0.50
C LEU A 6 -9.04 0.93 -0.16
N LEU A 7 -8.19 1.56 0.66
CA LEU A 7 -6.89 2.07 0.24
C LEU A 7 -5.84 0.97 0.41
N LEU A 8 -5.37 0.44 -0.72
CA LEU A 8 -4.27 -0.50 -0.83
C LEU A 8 -3.01 0.29 -1.21
N PHE A 9 -2.17 0.55 -0.23
CA PHE A 9 -0.91 1.27 -0.40
C PHE A 9 0.23 0.30 -0.72
N LEU A 10 0.96 0.55 -1.81
CA LEU A 10 2.16 -0.18 -2.22
C LEU A 10 3.35 0.80 -2.18
N ASP A 11 4.34 0.54 -1.34
CA ASP A 11 5.53 1.39 -1.18
C ASP A 11 6.47 1.23 -2.39
N GLY A 12 6.97 2.32 -2.97
CA GLY A 12 8.00 2.25 -4.02
C GLY A 12 7.57 1.58 -5.33
N VAL A 13 6.38 1.89 -5.84
CA VAL A 13 5.87 1.41 -7.13
C VAL A 13 5.66 2.59 -8.09
N GLY A 14 6.42 2.62 -9.17
CA GLY A 14 6.34 3.67 -10.19
C GLY A 14 5.99 3.15 -11.58
N ILE A 15 6.40 3.93 -12.58
CA ILE A 15 6.11 3.69 -14.00
C ILE A 15 7.45 3.67 -14.73
N GLY A 16 7.84 2.50 -15.21
CA GLY A 16 9.13 2.27 -15.89
C GLY A 16 8.99 2.03 -17.39
N GLU A 17 10.12 1.92 -18.08
CA GLU A 17 10.22 1.54 -19.50
C GLU A 17 9.63 0.15 -19.78
N PRO A 18 9.06 -0.11 -20.96
CA PRO A 18 8.52 -1.42 -21.33
C PRO A 18 9.63 -2.45 -21.69
N ASP A 19 10.72 -2.47 -20.93
CA ASP A 19 11.87 -3.35 -21.15
C ASP A 19 11.88 -4.51 -20.12
N PRO A 20 11.61 -5.76 -20.53
CA PRO A 20 11.59 -6.90 -19.61
C PRO A 20 12.98 -7.29 -19.08
N GLN A 21 14.07 -6.71 -19.58
CA GLN A 21 15.41 -6.92 -19.03
C GLN A 21 15.75 -5.98 -17.88
N ARG A 22 14.91 -4.95 -17.63
CA ARG A 22 15.16 -3.90 -16.63
C ARG A 22 13.95 -3.69 -15.73
N ASN A 23 12.76 -3.58 -16.31
CA ASN A 23 11.53 -3.30 -15.58
C ASN A 23 10.80 -4.60 -15.20
N ALA A 24 10.69 -4.84 -13.89
CA ALA A 24 9.99 -6.00 -13.35
C ALA A 24 8.52 -6.08 -13.79
N PHE A 25 7.82 -4.95 -13.99
CA PHE A 25 6.45 -4.95 -14.51
C PHE A 25 6.35 -5.47 -15.94
N ALA A 26 7.37 -5.24 -16.76
CA ALA A 26 7.43 -5.74 -18.14
C ALA A 26 7.75 -7.25 -18.18
N ALA A 27 8.51 -7.75 -17.20
CA ALA A 27 8.91 -9.15 -17.09
C ALA A 27 7.86 -10.05 -16.40
N ALA A 28 7.12 -9.53 -15.43
CA ALA A 28 6.26 -10.32 -14.54
C ALA A 28 4.93 -10.78 -15.18
N GLY A 29 4.46 -11.95 -14.73
CA GLY A 29 3.11 -12.44 -15.00
C GLY A 29 2.07 -11.76 -14.13
N LEU A 30 1.45 -10.67 -14.63
CA LEU A 30 0.47 -9.86 -13.87
C LEU A 30 -0.97 -9.96 -14.43
N PRO A 31 -1.60 -11.14 -14.50
CA PRO A 31 -2.91 -11.32 -15.14
C PRO A 31 -4.04 -10.52 -14.47
N HIS A 32 -4.03 -10.34 -13.14
CA HIS A 32 -5.10 -9.65 -12.44
C HIS A 32 -5.07 -8.14 -12.71
N LEU A 33 -3.88 -7.54 -12.59
CA LEU A 33 -3.65 -6.13 -12.90
C LEU A 33 -3.88 -5.82 -14.38
N LYS A 34 -3.34 -6.65 -15.29
CA LYS A 34 -3.57 -6.51 -16.74
C LYS A 34 -5.06 -6.52 -17.05
N ARG A 35 -5.82 -7.50 -16.52
CA ARG A 35 -7.26 -7.58 -16.75
C ARG A 35 -8.01 -6.37 -16.18
N LEU A 36 -7.64 -5.90 -14.99
CA LEU A 36 -8.24 -4.72 -14.36
C LEU A 36 -8.06 -3.47 -15.24
N LEU A 37 -6.90 -3.35 -15.91
CA LEU A 37 -6.54 -2.21 -16.76
C LEU A 37 -6.83 -2.46 -18.26
N GLY A 38 -7.77 -3.35 -18.59
CA GLY A 38 -8.22 -3.56 -19.97
C GLY A 38 -7.19 -4.26 -20.87
N GLY A 39 -6.39 -5.16 -20.30
CA GLY A 39 -5.40 -5.98 -21.00
C GLY A 39 -4.00 -5.35 -21.14
N ARG A 40 -3.76 -4.19 -20.52
CA ARG A 40 -2.50 -3.44 -20.62
C ARG A 40 -1.91 -3.13 -19.24
N LEU A 41 -0.63 -2.81 -19.19
CA LEU A 41 0.05 -2.32 -17.98
C LEU A 41 0.48 -0.86 -18.20
N PRO A 42 0.51 -0.03 -17.14
CA PRO A 42 0.94 1.35 -17.24
C PRO A 42 2.47 1.40 -17.37
N GLN A 43 2.96 1.66 -18.58
CA GLN A 43 4.39 1.75 -18.90
C GLN A 43 4.71 3.14 -19.47
N SER A 44 5.93 3.63 -19.23
CA SER A 44 6.38 4.94 -19.72
C SER A 44 6.23 5.05 -21.25
N GLY A 45 6.13 6.27 -21.76
CA GLY A 45 5.72 6.55 -23.13
C GLY A 45 4.19 6.53 -23.34
N GLU A 46 3.49 5.43 -22.99
CA GLU A 46 2.01 5.41 -23.13
C GLU A 46 1.37 6.38 -22.13
N VAL A 47 1.67 6.22 -20.85
CA VAL A 47 1.07 7.05 -19.78
C VAL A 47 1.53 8.49 -19.81
N GLU A 48 2.72 8.78 -20.34
CA GLU A 48 3.18 10.16 -20.55
C GLU A 48 2.35 10.88 -21.64
N ARG A 49 1.93 10.13 -22.67
CA ARG A 49 1.14 10.66 -23.79
C ARG A 49 -0.34 10.81 -23.42
N THR A 50 -0.88 9.91 -22.62
CA THR A 50 -2.31 9.87 -22.29
C THR A 50 -2.65 10.45 -20.92
N GLY A 51 -1.66 10.62 -20.03
CA GLY A 51 -1.85 11.02 -18.63
C GLY A 51 -2.39 9.91 -17.71
N GLY A 52 -2.72 8.74 -18.26
CA GLY A 52 -3.40 7.67 -17.53
C GLY A 52 -3.87 6.52 -18.43
N LEU A 53 -4.53 5.53 -17.82
CA LEU A 53 -5.25 4.47 -18.52
C LEU A 53 -6.69 4.40 -18.01
N GLU A 54 -7.61 4.01 -18.87
CA GLU A 54 -9.01 3.79 -18.51
C GLU A 54 -9.49 2.43 -19.07
N SER A 55 -10.21 1.70 -18.23
CA SER A 55 -10.93 0.49 -18.57
C SER A 55 -12.38 0.60 -18.07
N GLU A 56 -13.22 -0.36 -18.39
CA GLU A 56 -14.60 -0.41 -17.89
C GLU A 56 -14.67 -0.39 -16.34
N ARG A 57 -13.65 -0.94 -15.66
CA ARG A 57 -13.65 -1.16 -14.21
C ARG A 57 -12.65 -0.33 -13.43
N ALA A 58 -11.72 0.36 -14.10
CA ALA A 58 -10.63 1.07 -13.43
C ALA A 58 -10.16 2.29 -14.20
N VAL A 59 -9.72 3.28 -13.43
CA VAL A 59 -8.98 4.45 -13.92
C VAL A 59 -7.61 4.42 -13.26
N PHE A 60 -6.57 4.50 -14.08
CA PHE A 60 -5.19 4.70 -13.66
C PHE A 60 -4.78 6.14 -13.97
N VAL A 61 -4.16 6.81 -13.00
CA VAL A 61 -3.65 8.18 -13.17
C VAL A 61 -2.17 8.18 -12.85
N ALA A 62 -1.35 8.67 -13.78
CA ALA A 62 0.05 8.91 -13.52
C ALA A 62 0.18 10.17 -12.64
N ALA A 63 0.79 10.03 -11.47
CA ALA A 63 0.97 11.12 -10.51
C ALA A 63 2.45 11.52 -10.41
N ASP A 64 2.73 12.82 -10.39
CA ASP A 64 4.08 13.33 -10.13
C ASP A 64 4.42 13.21 -8.64
N ALA A 65 5.15 12.16 -8.27
CA ALA A 65 5.61 11.91 -6.91
C ALA A 65 6.52 13.02 -6.35
N ARG A 66 7.07 13.91 -7.21
CA ARG A 66 7.85 15.06 -6.75
C ARG A 66 6.99 16.15 -6.14
N LEU A 67 5.69 16.20 -6.46
CA LEU A 67 4.75 17.21 -5.96
C LEU A 67 5.24 18.65 -6.20
N GLY A 68 5.97 18.87 -7.31
CA GLY A 68 6.60 20.16 -7.62
C GLY A 68 7.67 20.60 -6.61
N VAL A 69 8.37 19.66 -5.97
CA VAL A 69 9.51 19.90 -5.07
C VAL A 69 10.73 19.17 -5.63
N GLU A 70 11.86 19.86 -5.77
CA GLU A 70 13.10 19.29 -6.28
C GLU A 70 13.64 18.14 -5.41
N GLY A 71 14.37 17.22 -6.06
CA GLY A 71 14.97 16.05 -5.43
C GLY A 71 14.20 14.75 -5.68
N ARG A 72 14.80 13.64 -5.26
CA ARG A 72 14.18 12.31 -5.36
C ARG A 72 13.05 12.19 -4.33
N PRO A 73 11.82 11.79 -4.73
CA PRO A 73 10.75 11.46 -3.79
C PRO A 73 11.18 10.41 -2.75
N GLN A 74 10.60 10.48 -1.56
CA GLN A 74 10.96 9.62 -0.42
C GLN A 74 9.72 9.32 0.44
N SER A 75 9.72 8.15 1.09
CA SER A 75 8.52 7.59 1.70
C SER A 75 7.95 8.39 2.87
N GLY A 76 8.79 8.97 3.72
CA GLY A 76 8.35 9.75 4.87
C GLY A 76 7.45 10.93 4.49
N THR A 77 7.85 11.70 3.49
CA THR A 77 7.07 12.82 2.93
C THR A 77 5.99 12.34 1.96
N GLY A 78 6.26 11.36 1.12
CA GLY A 78 5.31 10.84 0.13
C GLY A 78 4.07 10.22 0.79
N GLN A 79 4.28 9.29 1.73
CA GLN A 79 3.18 8.67 2.49
C GLN A 79 2.43 9.69 3.34
N THR A 80 3.12 10.69 3.92
CA THR A 80 2.45 11.78 4.66
C THR A 80 1.54 12.58 3.72
N ALA A 81 1.99 12.87 2.50
CA ALA A 81 1.17 13.58 1.52
C ALA A 81 -0.04 12.76 1.09
N LEU A 82 0.15 11.47 0.81
CA LEU A 82 -0.92 10.54 0.46
C LEU A 82 -2.02 10.49 1.54
N LEU A 83 -1.62 10.36 2.81
CA LEU A 83 -2.56 10.16 3.91
C LEU A 83 -3.28 11.45 4.34
N THR A 84 -2.72 12.62 4.05
CA THR A 84 -3.26 13.92 4.54
C THR A 84 -3.83 14.79 3.43
N GLY A 85 -3.44 14.56 2.17
CA GLY A 85 -3.70 15.46 1.04
C GLY A 85 -2.89 16.75 1.08
N ARG A 86 -1.88 16.87 1.96
CA ARG A 86 -1.00 18.04 2.07
C ARG A 86 0.31 17.78 1.34
N ASN A 87 0.89 18.81 0.71
CA ASN A 87 2.22 18.70 0.12
C ASN A 87 3.30 18.69 1.22
N ALA A 88 3.53 17.51 1.80
CA ALA A 88 4.44 17.29 2.92
C ALA A 88 5.91 17.58 2.58
N ALA A 89 6.34 17.29 1.35
CA ALA A 89 7.68 17.64 0.88
C ALA A 89 7.90 19.16 0.90
N ARG A 90 6.91 19.94 0.42
CA ARG A 90 6.97 21.41 0.47
C ARG A 90 6.93 21.94 1.89
N MET A 91 6.08 21.39 2.75
CA MET A 91 5.99 21.79 4.16
C MET A 91 7.28 21.50 4.94
N PHE A 92 7.96 20.39 4.62
CA PHE A 92 9.26 20.06 5.21
C PHE A 92 10.44 20.79 4.54
N GLY A 93 10.25 21.28 3.31
CA GLY A 93 11.24 21.97 2.50
C GLY A 93 12.08 21.07 1.60
N ARG A 94 11.87 19.75 1.61
CA ARG A 94 12.48 18.75 0.73
C ARG A 94 11.77 17.41 0.87
N HIS A 95 12.10 16.47 0.00
CA HIS A 95 11.75 15.06 0.20
C HIS A 95 12.55 14.46 1.36
N PHE A 96 11.91 13.59 2.15
CA PHE A 96 12.54 12.91 3.29
C PHE A 96 11.90 11.55 3.57
N GLY A 97 12.72 10.58 3.96
CA GLY A 97 12.29 9.24 4.31
C GLY A 97 13.41 8.42 4.94
N PRO A 98 13.13 7.15 5.31
CA PRO A 98 11.84 6.46 5.13
C PRO A 98 10.81 6.80 6.23
N TRP A 99 11.22 7.48 7.30
CA TRP A 99 10.35 7.79 8.45
C TRP A 99 9.68 9.16 8.32
N VAL A 100 8.58 9.38 9.04
CA VAL A 100 7.92 10.69 9.08
C VAL A 100 8.84 11.73 9.74
N PRO A 101 9.15 12.86 9.06
CA PRO A 101 9.89 13.96 9.66
C PRO A 101 9.22 14.45 10.94
N THR A 102 9.99 14.68 12.01
CA THR A 102 9.45 15.12 13.31
C THR A 102 8.47 16.29 13.21
N PRO A 103 8.75 17.38 12.44
CA PRO A 103 7.82 18.51 12.33
C PRO A 103 6.46 18.18 11.69
N LEU A 104 6.36 17.08 10.95
CA LEU A 104 5.11 16.68 10.27
C LEU A 104 4.25 15.71 11.09
N ARG A 105 4.80 15.12 12.17
CA ARG A 105 4.13 14.03 12.90
C ARG A 105 2.81 14.45 13.54
N GLU A 106 2.78 15.64 14.12
CA GLU A 106 1.57 16.17 14.78
C GLU A 106 0.46 16.46 13.76
N MET A 107 0.82 17.05 12.61
CA MET A 107 -0.11 17.27 11.51
C MET A 107 -0.62 15.93 10.97
N LEU A 108 0.27 14.97 10.68
CA LEU A 108 -0.13 13.64 10.21
C LEU A 108 -1.06 12.94 11.21
N ALA A 109 -0.74 12.98 12.51
CA ALA A 109 -1.56 12.35 13.55
C ALA A 109 -3.01 12.91 13.57
N ARG A 110 -3.20 14.20 13.30
CA ARG A 110 -4.53 14.83 13.30
C ARG A 110 -5.27 14.72 11.96
N GLU A 111 -4.57 14.94 10.86
CA GLU A 111 -5.19 15.20 9.55
C GLU A 111 -5.21 13.98 8.62
N ASN A 112 -4.65 12.84 9.04
CA ASN A 112 -4.67 11.63 8.20
C ASN A 112 -6.10 11.12 7.95
N LEU A 113 -6.26 10.43 6.82
CA LEU A 113 -7.54 9.90 6.35
C LEU A 113 -8.27 9.04 7.40
N LEU A 114 -7.55 8.20 8.16
CA LEU A 114 -8.15 7.35 9.20
C LEU A 114 -8.70 8.19 10.37
N SER A 115 -7.90 9.13 10.88
CA SER A 115 -8.32 10.02 11.97
C SER A 115 -9.49 10.91 11.55
N ARG A 116 -9.50 11.39 10.30
CA ARG A 116 -10.63 12.13 9.73
C ARG A 116 -11.89 11.28 9.62
N ALA A 117 -11.78 10.03 9.17
CA ALA A 117 -12.92 9.11 9.09
C ALA A 117 -13.52 8.84 10.48
N VAL A 118 -12.68 8.48 11.46
CA VAL A 118 -13.11 8.21 12.84
C VAL A 118 -13.74 9.46 13.47
N SER A 119 -13.13 10.64 13.31
CA SER A 119 -13.65 11.90 13.84
C SER A 119 -14.99 12.30 13.21
N ALA A 120 -15.27 11.85 11.98
CA ALA A 120 -16.54 12.05 11.30
C ALA A 120 -17.59 10.98 11.65
N GLY A 121 -17.32 10.11 12.64
CA GLY A 121 -18.22 9.04 13.06
C GLY A 121 -18.31 7.87 12.07
N ARG A 122 -17.33 7.73 11.16
CA ARG A 122 -17.27 6.65 10.17
C ARG A 122 -16.49 5.47 10.71
N SER A 123 -16.93 4.27 10.36
CA SER A 123 -16.18 3.04 10.69
C SER A 123 -14.92 2.93 9.84
N ALA A 124 -13.79 2.62 10.47
CA ALA A 124 -12.52 2.48 9.77
C ALA A 124 -11.64 1.35 10.34
N ALA A 125 -10.75 0.82 9.52
CA ALA A 125 -9.78 -0.19 9.92
C ALA A 125 -8.40 0.07 9.31
N PHE A 126 -7.34 -0.12 10.11
CA PHE A 126 -6.01 -0.41 9.60
C PHE A 126 -5.84 -1.93 9.59
N ALA A 127 -5.76 -2.53 8.40
CA ALA A 127 -5.86 -3.98 8.23
C ALA A 127 -4.56 -4.73 8.53
N ASN A 128 -3.42 -4.02 8.52
CA ASN A 128 -2.11 -4.62 8.79
C ASN A 128 -2.03 -5.21 10.20
N SER A 129 -1.40 -6.36 10.33
CA SER A 129 -0.84 -6.79 11.61
C SER A 129 0.39 -5.93 11.97
N TYR A 130 0.55 -5.66 13.26
CA TYR A 130 1.63 -4.86 13.82
C TYR A 130 2.04 -5.42 15.18
N PRO A 131 3.34 -5.51 15.52
CA PRO A 131 3.79 -6.03 16.81
C PRO A 131 3.48 -5.04 17.95
N LEU A 132 2.26 -5.10 18.50
CA LEU A 132 1.72 -4.09 19.41
C LEU A 132 2.52 -3.96 20.70
N HIS A 133 3.13 -5.07 21.16
CA HIS A 133 4.01 -5.10 22.33
C HIS A 133 5.22 -4.14 22.23
N ARG A 134 5.59 -3.70 21.02
CA ARG A 134 6.69 -2.73 20.81
C ARG A 134 6.23 -1.27 20.86
N GLY A 135 4.91 -1.02 20.85
CA GLY A 135 4.36 0.31 20.64
C GLY A 135 4.77 0.92 19.30
N VAL A 136 4.41 2.18 19.08
CA VAL A 136 4.84 2.92 17.89
C VAL A 136 6.31 3.30 18.01
N ALA A 137 7.10 2.99 16.97
CA ALA A 137 8.52 3.30 16.94
C ALA A 137 8.80 4.82 17.07
N ARG A 138 9.93 5.17 17.69
CA ARG A 138 10.42 6.57 17.79
C ARG A 138 10.62 7.23 16.41
N ARG A 139 10.92 6.41 15.39
CA ARG A 139 10.98 6.79 13.98
C ARG A 139 9.85 6.06 13.25
N PRO A 140 8.62 6.56 13.30
CA PRO A 140 7.47 5.84 12.77
C PRO A 140 7.39 5.98 11.26
N ILE A 141 6.90 4.93 10.61
CA ILE A 141 6.33 4.97 9.26
C ILE A 141 4.96 5.67 9.32
N ALA A 142 4.53 6.28 8.21
CA ALA A 142 3.38 7.18 8.22
C ALA A 142 2.06 6.47 8.53
N THR A 143 1.85 5.29 7.93
CA THR A 143 0.67 4.44 8.09
C THR A 143 0.48 3.97 9.54
N ALA A 144 1.55 3.51 10.20
CA ALA A 144 1.51 3.09 11.61
C ALA A 144 1.23 4.27 12.55
N LEU A 145 1.83 5.45 12.29
CA LEU A 145 1.54 6.66 13.06
C LEU A 145 0.08 7.10 12.89
N ALA A 146 -0.43 7.09 11.65
CA ALA A 146 -1.82 7.43 11.34
C ALA A 146 -2.80 6.46 12.01
N ALA A 147 -2.56 5.15 11.90
CA ALA A 147 -3.38 4.13 12.53
C ALA A 147 -3.37 4.25 14.06
N HIS A 148 -2.22 4.51 14.67
CA HIS A 148 -2.13 4.72 16.11
C HIS A 148 -2.90 5.95 16.55
N ALA A 149 -2.72 7.08 15.86
CA ALA A 149 -3.42 8.33 16.18
C ALA A 149 -4.95 8.21 16.03
N ALA A 150 -5.41 7.38 15.09
CA ALA A 150 -6.83 7.06 14.91
C ALA A 150 -7.37 6.01 15.91
N GLY A 151 -6.53 5.42 16.78
CA GLY A 151 -6.92 4.32 17.67
C GLY A 151 -7.16 2.98 16.96
N LEU A 152 -6.61 2.79 15.75
CA LEU A 152 -6.86 1.64 14.87
C LEU A 152 -5.66 0.68 14.74
N LEU A 153 -4.54 0.97 15.41
CA LEU A 153 -3.38 0.08 15.47
C LEU A 153 -3.63 -1.03 16.51
N THR A 154 -4.48 -2.00 16.17
CA THR A 154 -5.06 -2.97 17.12
C THR A 154 -4.95 -4.43 16.72
N ARG A 155 -4.19 -4.76 15.67
CA ARG A 155 -4.10 -6.10 15.09
C ARG A 155 -2.70 -6.68 15.28
N ASP A 156 -2.56 -7.81 15.97
CA ASP A 156 -1.29 -8.51 16.18
C ASP A 156 -1.43 -10.00 15.79
N LEU A 157 -0.58 -10.88 16.34
CA LEU A 157 -0.55 -12.33 16.14
C LEU A 157 -1.93 -12.99 16.27
N LYS A 158 -2.76 -12.52 17.21
CA LYS A 158 -4.11 -13.08 17.43
C LYS A 158 -4.99 -12.84 16.21
N GLU A 159 -5.11 -11.60 15.77
CA GLU A 159 -5.94 -11.22 14.63
C GLU A 159 -5.40 -11.82 13.33
N LEU A 160 -4.08 -11.96 13.19
CA LEU A 160 -3.45 -12.63 12.05
C LEU A 160 -3.84 -14.12 11.98
N ARG A 161 -3.85 -14.80 13.14
CA ARG A 161 -4.29 -16.21 13.27
C ARG A 161 -5.78 -16.37 12.96
N GLU A 162 -6.61 -15.45 13.44
CA GLU A 162 -8.08 -15.45 13.24
C GLU A 162 -8.49 -15.00 11.82
N GLY A 163 -7.56 -14.48 11.02
CA GLY A 163 -7.83 -13.97 9.68
C GLY A 163 -8.54 -12.61 9.65
N SER A 164 -8.46 -11.86 10.76
CA SER A 164 -8.95 -10.49 10.90
C SER A 164 -7.84 -9.43 10.79
N ALA A 165 -6.63 -9.85 10.39
CA ALA A 165 -5.50 -9.01 10.00
C ALA A 165 -4.76 -9.60 8.78
N VAL A 166 -3.95 -8.76 8.14
CA VAL A 166 -3.09 -9.13 7.00
C VAL A 166 -1.66 -8.69 7.29
N ALA A 167 -0.68 -9.55 7.05
CA ALA A 167 0.72 -9.16 7.19
C ALA A 167 1.11 -8.11 6.15
N SER A 168 1.96 -7.14 6.51
CA SER A 168 2.47 -6.18 5.53
C SER A 168 3.24 -6.84 4.38
N SER A 169 3.80 -8.03 4.60
CA SER A 169 4.49 -8.85 3.60
C SER A 169 3.55 -9.72 2.75
N ILE A 170 2.23 -9.57 2.91
CA ILE A 170 1.16 -10.41 2.34
C ILE A 170 1.12 -11.83 2.95
N THR A 171 2.26 -12.54 2.98
CA THR A 171 2.42 -13.87 3.56
C THR A 171 2.76 -13.81 5.05
N HIS A 172 2.69 -14.95 5.75
CA HIS A 172 2.96 -15.02 7.18
C HIS A 172 4.39 -15.45 7.51
N GLU A 173 5.24 -15.68 6.51
CA GLU A 173 6.63 -16.12 6.68
C GLU A 173 7.37 -15.36 7.78
N MET A 174 7.40 -14.02 7.67
CA MET A 174 8.06 -13.16 8.67
C MET A 174 7.43 -13.31 10.05
N TRP A 175 6.10 -13.37 10.15
CA TRP A 175 5.40 -13.50 11.43
C TRP A 175 5.64 -14.86 12.09
N ARG A 176 5.73 -15.94 11.30
CA ARG A 176 6.00 -17.29 11.80
C ARG A 176 7.41 -17.45 12.34
N ALA A 177 8.36 -16.63 11.87
CA ALA A 177 9.72 -16.56 12.38
C ALA A 177 9.85 -15.76 13.70
N HIS A 178 8.81 -15.02 14.12
CA HIS A 178 8.83 -14.28 15.38
C HIS A 178 8.38 -15.14 16.57
N PRO A 179 8.87 -14.87 17.79
CA PRO A 179 8.40 -15.55 19.00
C PRO A 179 6.88 -15.48 19.15
N GLY A 180 6.24 -16.64 19.30
CA GLY A 180 4.77 -16.76 19.43
C GLY A 180 4.01 -16.86 18.10
N GLY A 181 4.71 -16.74 16.97
CA GLY A 181 4.16 -16.86 15.61
C GLY A 181 4.19 -18.27 15.03
N GLU A 182 4.82 -19.25 15.70
CA GLU A 182 5.12 -20.58 15.16
C GLU A 182 3.85 -21.36 14.76
N LYS A 183 2.74 -21.06 15.43
CA LYS A 183 1.42 -21.68 15.21
C LYS A 183 0.49 -20.87 14.30
N ILE A 184 0.98 -19.78 13.70
CA ILE A 184 0.18 -19.03 12.72
C ILE A 184 0.14 -19.85 11.43
N PRO A 185 -1.06 -20.14 10.88
CA PRO A 185 -1.17 -20.87 9.62
C PRO A 185 -0.56 -20.04 8.50
N GLU A 186 0.17 -20.68 7.59
CA GLU A 186 0.58 -20.01 6.35
C GLU A 186 -0.65 -19.64 5.52
N VAL A 187 -0.53 -18.61 4.69
CA VAL A 187 -1.57 -18.19 3.76
C VAL A 187 -0.96 -17.95 2.39
N THR A 188 -1.70 -18.27 1.33
CA THR A 188 -1.33 -17.81 -0.01
C THR A 188 -1.60 -16.31 -0.15
N ALA A 189 -1.04 -15.69 -1.20
CA ALA A 189 -1.31 -14.30 -1.50
C ALA A 189 -2.79 -14.06 -1.80
N GLU A 190 -3.43 -14.95 -2.56
CA GLU A 190 -4.86 -14.91 -2.86
C GLU A 190 -5.71 -14.99 -1.58
N GLU A 191 -5.39 -15.91 -0.67
CA GLU A 191 -6.08 -16.03 0.62
C GLU A 191 -5.94 -14.78 1.48
N ALA A 192 -4.75 -14.18 1.51
CA ALA A 192 -4.50 -12.91 2.19
C ALA A 192 -5.32 -11.77 1.56
N GLY A 193 -5.44 -11.75 0.23
CA GLY A 193 -6.28 -10.79 -0.50
C GLY A 193 -7.76 -10.92 -0.12
N GLY A 194 -8.26 -12.16 -0.07
CA GLY A 194 -9.62 -12.45 0.39
C GLY A 194 -9.85 -12.05 1.86
N ARG A 195 -8.84 -12.17 2.73
CA ARG A 195 -8.91 -11.66 4.12
C ARG A 195 -9.01 -10.14 4.15
N LEU A 196 -8.23 -9.43 3.34
CA LEU A 196 -8.30 -7.97 3.25
C LEU A 196 -9.68 -7.51 2.79
N ALA A 197 -10.24 -8.14 1.74
CA ALA A 197 -11.57 -7.82 1.24
C ALA A 197 -12.67 -8.04 2.30
N ARG A 198 -12.57 -9.10 3.11
CA ARG A 198 -13.50 -9.35 4.23
C ARG A 198 -13.41 -8.29 5.32
N ILE A 199 -12.20 -7.82 5.66
CA ILE A 199 -12.03 -6.69 6.59
C ILE A 199 -12.69 -5.44 5.99
N ALA A 200 -12.43 -5.16 4.72
CA ALA A 200 -12.98 -4.02 4.01
C ALA A 200 -14.51 -4.05 3.87
N ALA A 201 -15.13 -5.23 3.78
CA ALA A 201 -16.58 -5.36 3.75
C ALA A 201 -17.26 -4.94 5.07
N GLY A 202 -16.54 -5.02 6.20
CA GLY A 202 -17.07 -4.75 7.54
C GLY A 202 -17.06 -3.29 7.97
N VAL A 203 -16.37 -2.39 7.25
CA VAL A 203 -16.20 -0.97 7.62
C VAL A 203 -16.30 -0.05 6.40
N GLU A 204 -16.46 1.26 6.62
CA GLU A 204 -16.57 2.26 5.55
C GLU A 204 -15.21 2.65 4.95
N LEU A 205 -14.12 2.58 5.72
CA LEU A 205 -12.76 2.87 5.24
C LEU A 205 -11.76 1.81 5.73
N THR A 206 -11.01 1.20 4.83
CA THR A 206 -9.88 0.34 5.19
C THR A 206 -8.58 0.86 4.58
N LEU A 207 -7.51 0.88 5.37
CA LEU A 207 -6.15 1.08 4.91
C LEU A 207 -5.36 -0.21 5.09
N PHE A 208 -4.70 -0.66 4.03
CA PHE A 208 -3.67 -1.68 4.04
C PHE A 208 -2.40 -1.14 3.39
N ALA A 209 -1.24 -1.49 3.93
CA ALA A 209 0.06 -1.02 3.48
C ALA A 209 1.05 -2.18 3.28
N HIS A 210 1.62 -2.26 2.08
CA HIS A 210 2.64 -3.23 1.69
C HIS A 210 3.95 -2.50 1.41
N TYR A 211 5.06 -3.00 1.97
CA TYR A 211 6.37 -2.32 1.90
C TYR A 211 7.44 -3.11 1.15
N ASP A 212 7.20 -4.39 0.83
CA ASP A 212 8.26 -5.24 0.30
C ASP A 212 8.67 -4.83 -1.12
N THR A 213 7.77 -4.19 -1.87
CA THR A 213 8.07 -3.66 -3.21
C THR A 213 9.23 -2.66 -3.19
N ASP A 214 9.23 -1.71 -2.26
CA ASP A 214 10.35 -0.76 -2.09
C ASP A 214 11.62 -1.45 -1.57
N LEU A 215 11.48 -2.37 -0.62
CA LEU A 215 12.61 -3.12 -0.08
C LEU A 215 13.34 -3.91 -1.17
N VAL A 216 12.58 -4.55 -2.06
CA VAL A 216 13.10 -5.32 -3.19
C VAL A 216 13.70 -4.40 -4.24
N GLY A 217 13.06 -3.27 -4.59
CA GLY A 217 13.66 -2.28 -5.51
C GLY A 217 15.02 -1.76 -5.02
N HIS A 218 15.24 -1.67 -3.71
CA HIS A 218 16.53 -1.27 -3.15
C HIS A 218 17.61 -2.34 -3.08
N ARG A 219 17.26 -3.63 -3.01
CA ARG A 219 18.19 -4.69 -2.58
C ARG A 219 18.10 -6.00 -3.35
N GLY A 220 17.06 -6.17 -4.16
CA GLY A 220 16.76 -7.39 -4.90
C GLY A 220 17.34 -7.39 -6.31
N SER A 221 17.32 -8.58 -6.90
CA SER A 221 17.51 -8.76 -8.33
C SER A 221 16.20 -8.52 -9.10
N LEU A 222 16.27 -8.42 -10.42
CA LEU A 222 15.08 -8.41 -11.29
C LEU A 222 14.18 -9.63 -11.03
N ALA A 223 14.76 -10.81 -10.74
CA ALA A 223 13.98 -12.01 -10.43
C ALA A 223 13.23 -11.88 -9.10
N ASP A 224 13.84 -11.26 -8.09
CA ASP A 224 13.18 -10.98 -6.81
C ASP A 224 12.04 -9.95 -7.00
N ALA A 225 12.26 -8.93 -7.83
CA ALA A 225 11.26 -7.92 -8.17
C ALA A 225 10.06 -8.55 -8.92
N VAL A 226 10.31 -9.44 -9.87
CA VAL A 226 9.27 -10.20 -10.56
C VAL A 226 8.46 -11.03 -9.57
N ALA A 227 9.12 -11.81 -8.71
CA ALA A 227 8.43 -12.64 -7.71
C ALA A 227 7.60 -11.81 -6.72
N ALA A 228 8.10 -10.63 -6.32
CA ALA A 228 7.37 -9.70 -5.47
C ALA A 228 6.11 -9.15 -6.18
N LEU A 229 6.22 -8.75 -7.44
CA LEU A 229 5.08 -8.25 -8.20
C LEU A 229 4.04 -9.34 -8.49
N GLU A 230 4.46 -10.57 -8.80
CA GLU A 230 3.54 -11.70 -8.99
C GLU A 230 2.79 -12.05 -7.69
N ARG A 231 3.46 -11.93 -6.53
CA ARG A 231 2.79 -12.05 -5.22
C ARG A 231 1.76 -10.94 -5.00
N VAL A 232 2.09 -9.70 -5.36
CA VAL A 232 1.14 -8.57 -5.28
C VAL A 232 -0.04 -8.77 -6.23
N ASP A 233 0.18 -9.30 -7.43
CA ASP A 233 -0.90 -9.56 -8.40
C ASP A 233 -1.83 -10.67 -7.93
N ALA A 234 -1.29 -11.77 -7.39
CA ALA A 234 -2.06 -12.83 -6.76
C ALA A 234 -2.90 -12.31 -5.57
N PHE A 235 -2.29 -11.48 -4.72
CA PHE A 235 -2.99 -10.80 -3.62
C PHE A 235 -4.13 -9.91 -4.14
N LEU A 236 -3.86 -9.11 -5.17
CA LEU A 236 -4.87 -8.28 -5.83
C LEU A 236 -6.00 -9.15 -6.42
N GLY A 237 -5.68 -10.31 -6.99
CA GLY A 237 -6.66 -11.29 -7.46
C GLY A 237 -7.66 -11.68 -6.38
N GLY A 238 -7.16 -12.07 -5.21
CA GLY A 238 -8.00 -12.40 -4.05
C GLY A 238 -8.81 -11.21 -3.52
N VAL A 239 -8.26 -10.00 -3.55
CA VAL A 239 -9.01 -8.78 -3.21
C VAL A 239 -10.16 -8.58 -4.21
N LEU A 240 -9.87 -8.57 -5.52
CA LEU A 240 -10.85 -8.28 -6.57
C LEU A 240 -12.00 -9.32 -6.62
N GLU A 241 -11.72 -10.57 -6.26
CA GLU A 241 -12.73 -11.63 -6.22
C GLU A 241 -13.71 -11.45 -5.04
N ALA A 242 -13.19 -11.07 -3.86
CA ALA A 242 -13.97 -11.04 -2.63
C ALA A 242 -14.50 -9.64 -2.25
N LEU A 243 -14.03 -8.56 -2.89
CA LEU A 243 -14.44 -7.20 -2.57
C LEU A 243 -15.89 -6.95 -3.01
N PRO A 244 -16.75 -6.38 -2.15
CA PRO A 244 -18.16 -6.16 -2.51
C PRO A 244 -18.30 -5.12 -3.62
N ALA A 245 -19.34 -5.25 -4.45
CA ALA A 245 -19.59 -4.37 -5.59
C ALA A 245 -19.85 -2.90 -5.21
N ASP A 246 -20.16 -2.61 -3.94
CA ASP A 246 -20.34 -1.25 -3.43
C ASP A 246 -19.08 -0.67 -2.77
N ALA A 247 -17.93 -1.33 -2.90
CA ALA A 247 -16.64 -0.81 -2.46
C ALA A 247 -15.83 -0.19 -3.61
N LEU A 248 -15.12 0.89 -3.29
CA LEU A 248 -14.10 1.48 -4.14
C LEU A 248 -12.71 0.97 -3.69
N LEU A 249 -11.99 0.30 -4.59
CA LEU A 249 -10.58 0.00 -4.40
C LEU A 249 -9.74 1.16 -4.92
N VAL A 250 -8.89 1.73 -4.06
CA VAL A 250 -7.87 2.72 -4.43
C VAL A 250 -6.52 2.07 -4.22
N ILE A 251 -5.74 1.93 -5.29
CA ILE A 251 -4.35 1.50 -5.24
C ILE A 251 -3.47 2.72 -5.41
N ALA A 252 -2.52 2.92 -4.51
CA ALA A 252 -1.63 4.08 -4.58
C ALA A 252 -0.22 3.74 -4.13
N SER A 253 0.74 4.46 -4.70
CA SER A 253 2.13 4.49 -4.27
C SER A 253 2.54 5.93 -4.00
N ASP A 254 3.56 6.09 -3.19
CA ASP A 254 4.15 7.35 -2.77
C ASP A 254 5.32 7.79 -3.65
N HIS A 255 6.03 6.83 -4.25
CA HIS A 255 7.10 7.05 -5.22
C HIS A 255 7.38 5.79 -6.04
N GLY A 256 8.23 5.91 -7.06
CA GLY A 256 8.77 4.78 -7.82
C GLY A 256 10.01 4.15 -7.18
N ASN A 257 10.25 2.86 -7.45
CA ASN A 257 11.48 2.15 -7.11
C ASN A 257 11.58 0.77 -7.82
N ILE A 258 10.60 -0.11 -7.66
CA ILE A 258 10.68 -1.51 -8.12
C ILE A 258 10.70 -1.69 -9.64
N GLU A 259 10.33 -0.65 -10.39
CA GLU A 259 10.35 -0.63 -11.85
C GLU A 259 11.76 -0.41 -12.47
N ASP A 260 12.73 0.01 -11.66
CA ASP A 260 14.12 0.36 -12.06
C ASP A 260 15.13 -0.76 -11.73
#